data_AF-X1UZT9-F1
#
_entry.id   AF-X1UZT9-F1
#
_cell.length_a   1.000
_cell.length_b   1.000
_cell.length_c   1.000
_cell.angle_alpha   90.00
_cell.angle_beta   90.00
_cell.angle_gamma   90.00
#
_symmetry.space_group_name_H-M   'P 1'
#
loop_
_entity.id
_entity.type
_entity.pdbx_description
1 polymer ?
#
loop_
_entity_poly.entity_id
_entity_poly.type
_entity_poly.pdbx_seq_one_letter_code
_entity_poly.pdbx_strand_id
1 'polypeptide(L)'
;LSIRKLKEKVNEIKNELDKEEQKIITYSKNFTLSLSNYCQNQCGYCFYNYRIAKETGEKNVVLIEDEKIDLITKNAAQYGCTEALLMSGE
;
A
#
# COMPACT_ATOMS: atom_id res chain seq x y z
N LEU A 1 -15.03 21.72 -1.72
CA LEU A 1 -16.47 21.38 -1.93
C LEU A 1 -17.21 21.58 -0.62
N SER A 2 -18.48 22.02 -0.66
CA SER A 2 -19.31 21.97 0.55
C SER A 2 -19.68 20.51 0.87
N ILE A 3 -19.91 20.20 2.15
CA ILE A 3 -20.37 18.87 2.59
C ILE A 3 -21.61 18.43 1.82
N ARG A 4 -22.52 19.36 1.50
CA ARG A 4 -23.72 19.10 0.70
C ARG A 4 -23.37 18.56 -0.69
N LYS A 5 -22.48 19.25 -1.42
CA LYS A 5 -22.04 18.82 -2.77
C LYS A 5 -21.31 17.47 -2.74
N LEU A 6 -20.59 17.17 -1.66
CA LEU A 6 -19.96 15.86 -1.48
C LEU A 6 -21.00 14.76 -1.30
N LYS A 7 -22.03 14.98 -0.47
CA LYS A 7 -23.13 14.02 -0.28
C LYS A 7 -23.91 13.76 -1.57
N GLU A 8 -24.17 14.81 -2.34
CA GLU A 8 -24.83 14.71 -3.65
C GLU A 8 -24.02 13.81 -4.59
N LYS A 9 -22.71 14.06 -4.75
CA LYS A 9 -21.81 13.21 -5.56
C LYS A 9 -21.72 11.77 -5.06
N VAL A 10 -21.64 11.55 -3.75
CA VAL A 10 -21.59 10.19 -3.18
C VAL A 10 -22.87 9.42 -3.52
N ASN A 11 -24.03 10.06 -3.45
CA ASN A 11 -25.30 9.43 -3.81
C ASN A 11 -25.39 9.15 -5.32
N GLU A 12 -24.91 10.05 -6.18
CA GLU A 12 -24.84 9.81 -7.62
C GLU A 12 -24.04 8.55 -7.93
N ILE A 13 -22.79 8.45 -7.43
CA ILE A 13 -21.92 7.28 -7.63
C ILE A 13 -22.56 6.02 -7.06
N LYS A 14 -23.17 6.10 -5.87
CA LYS A 14 -23.85 4.95 -5.24
C LYS A 14 -25.00 4.42 -6.10
N ASN A 15 -25.73 5.31 -6.78
CA ASN A 15 -26.87 4.94 -7.61
C ASN A 15 -26.46 4.37 -8.99
N GLU A 16 -25.18 4.42 -9.36
CA GLU A 16 -24.67 3.71 -10.54
C GLU A 16 -24.65 2.18 -10.32
N LEU A 17 -24.65 1.75 -9.05
CA LEU A 17 -24.65 0.35 -8.64
C LEU A 17 -26.07 -0.13 -8.29
N ASP A 18 -26.32 -1.41 -8.50
CA ASP A 18 -27.52 -2.11 -8.10
C ASP A 18 -27.73 -2.01 -6.58
N LYS A 19 -28.99 -2.04 -6.11
CA LYS A 19 -29.29 -1.99 -4.67
C LYS A 19 -28.63 -3.09 -3.84
N GLU A 20 -28.36 -4.23 -4.44
CA GLU A 20 -27.66 -5.34 -3.78
C GLU A 20 -26.15 -5.10 -3.76
N GLU A 21 -25.55 -4.65 -4.86
CA GLU A 21 -24.12 -4.28 -4.90
C GLU A 21 -23.77 -3.12 -3.97
N GLN A 22 -24.69 -2.17 -3.77
CA GLN A 22 -24.55 -1.09 -2.79
C GLN A 22 -24.36 -1.57 -1.34
N LYS A 23 -24.66 -2.83 -1.04
CA LYS A 23 -24.50 -3.45 0.29
C LYS A 23 -23.26 -4.36 0.37
N ILE A 24 -22.60 -4.63 -0.75
CA ILE A 24 -21.44 -5.53 -0.82
C ILE A 24 -20.18 -4.74 -0.49
N ILE A 25 -19.43 -5.22 0.51
CA ILE A 25 -18.06 -4.76 0.76
C ILE A 25 -17.13 -5.78 0.10
N THR A 26 -16.41 -5.33 -0.92
CA THR A 26 -15.39 -6.16 -1.59
C THR A 26 -14.03 -5.98 -0.92
N TYR A 27 -13.20 -7.00 -1.02
CA TYR A 27 -11.81 -6.93 -0.59
C TYR A 27 -10.97 -7.85 -1.47
N SER A 28 -9.68 -7.55 -1.55
CA SER A 28 -8.67 -8.44 -2.12
C SER A 28 -7.65 -8.80 -1.06
N LYS A 29 -7.27 -10.08 -1.00
CA LYS A 29 -6.16 -10.51 -0.15
C LYS A 29 -4.86 -10.19 -0.87
N ASN A 30 -4.19 -9.12 -0.46
CA ASN A 30 -2.92 -8.71 -1.02
C ASN A 30 -1.79 -8.77 0.01
N PHE A 31 -0.56 -8.61 -0.47
CA PHE A 31 0.62 -8.39 0.37
C PHE A 31 1.51 -7.30 -0.24
N THR A 32 2.31 -6.65 0.59
CA THR A 32 3.20 -5.56 0.16
C THR A 32 4.65 -6.04 0.08
N LEU A 33 5.29 -5.76 -1.04
CA LEU A 33 6.74 -5.87 -1.23
C LEU A 33 7.32 -4.45 -1.29
N SER A 34 7.90 -3.99 -0.18
CA SER A 34 8.67 -2.75 -0.14
C SER A 34 10.09 -3.04 -0.62
N LEU A 35 10.40 -2.65 -1.86
CA LEU A 35 11.66 -2.96 -2.53
C LEU A 35 12.84 -2.15 -2.02
N SER A 36 12.57 -0.96 -1.51
CA SER A 36 13.58 -0.03 -1.01
C SER A 36 13.11 0.57 0.31
N ASN A 37 14.06 0.97 1.15
CA ASN A 37 13.79 1.87 2.28
C ASN A 37 14.43 3.25 2.07
N TYR A 38 14.86 3.59 0.86
CA TYR A 38 15.46 4.87 0.51
C TYR A 38 14.55 5.66 -0.43
N CYS A 39 14.50 6.98 -0.23
CA CYS A 39 13.77 7.93 -1.07
C CYS A 39 14.53 9.26 -1.04
N GLN A 40 14.72 9.89 -2.20
CA GLN A 40 15.36 11.20 -2.35
C GLN A 40 14.44 12.33 -1.84
N ASN A 41 13.13 12.10 -1.91
CA ASN A 41 12.11 13.06 -1.49
C ASN A 41 11.95 13.12 0.03
N GLN A 42 11.75 14.33 0.55
CA GLN A 42 11.65 14.59 2.00
C GLN A 42 10.24 14.97 2.44
N CYS A 43 9.26 14.15 2.05
CA CYS A 43 7.85 14.34 2.38
C CYS A 43 7.61 14.13 3.90
N GLY A 44 7.13 15.16 4.61
CA GLY A 44 6.97 15.13 6.08
C GLY A 44 6.00 14.07 6.62
N TYR A 45 5.15 13.51 5.77
CA TYR A 45 4.19 12.46 6.10
C TYR A 45 4.64 11.05 5.67
N CYS A 46 5.77 10.93 4.97
CA CYS A 46 6.14 9.69 4.28
C CYS A 46 6.98 8.77 5.15
N PHE A 47 6.61 7.48 5.18
CA PHE A 47 7.40 6.43 5.83
C PHE A 47 8.81 6.29 5.26
N TYR A 48 9.00 6.64 3.97
CA TYR A 48 10.31 6.63 3.31
C TYR A 48 11.16 7.90 3.56
N ASN A 49 10.68 8.86 4.34
CA ASN A 49 11.44 10.06 4.68
C ASN A 49 12.45 9.77 5.80
N TYR A 50 13.53 9.08 5.45
CA TYR A 50 14.59 8.72 6.38
C TYR A 50 15.59 9.86 6.55
N ARG A 51 15.24 10.86 7.36
CA ARG A 51 16.23 11.79 7.96
C ARG A 51 16.90 11.22 9.22
N ILE A 52 16.34 10.14 9.77
CA ILE A 52 16.81 9.46 10.97
C ILE A 52 17.25 8.07 10.53
N ALA A 53 18.56 7.78 10.64
CA ALA A 53 19.09 6.44 10.43
C ALA A 53 18.34 5.49 11.37
N LYS A 54 17.71 4.44 10.82
CA LYS A 54 16.84 3.60 11.66
C LYS A 54 17.58 2.82 12.72
N GLU A 55 18.89 2.59 12.59
CA GLU A 55 19.67 1.96 13.67
C GLU A 55 21.11 2.49 13.72
N THR A 56 21.55 2.77 14.94
CA THR A 56 22.95 2.62 15.32
C THR A 56 23.41 1.21 14.94
N GLY A 57 24.05 1.05 13.78
CA GLY A 57 24.58 -0.24 13.35
C GLY A 57 24.15 -0.64 11.95
N GLU A 58 25.17 -0.90 11.13
CA GLU A 58 25.21 -1.47 9.78
C GLU A 58 23.95 -1.45 8.87
N LYS A 59 24.05 -0.53 7.88
CA LYS A 59 23.47 -0.53 6.53
C LYS A 59 21.97 -0.26 6.44
N ASN A 60 21.63 0.96 6.03
CA ASN A 60 20.37 1.24 5.36
C ASN A 60 20.24 0.27 4.18
N VAL A 61 19.30 -0.69 4.26
CA VAL A 61 18.99 -1.63 3.17
C VAL A 61 18.34 -0.87 2.01
N VAL A 62 19.17 -0.30 1.12
CA VAL A 62 18.72 0.50 -0.02
C VAL A 62 17.81 -0.31 -0.92
N LEU A 63 18.10 -1.60 -1.12
CA LEU A 63 17.28 -2.52 -1.88
C LEU A 63 17.13 -3.84 -1.12
N ILE A 64 15.93 -4.41 -1.16
CA ILE A 64 15.64 -5.73 -0.61
C ILE A 64 16.36 -6.82 -1.41
N GLU A 65 16.83 -7.86 -0.74
CA GLU A 65 17.49 -9.02 -1.36
C GLU A 65 16.47 -9.96 -2.03
N ASP A 66 16.85 -10.57 -3.16
CA ASP A 66 16.00 -11.49 -3.93
C ASP A 66 15.48 -12.67 -3.09
N GLU A 67 16.33 -13.24 -2.22
CA GLU A 67 15.96 -14.33 -1.32
C GLU A 67 14.81 -13.93 -0.38
N LYS A 68 14.79 -12.66 0.05
CA LYS A 68 13.75 -12.12 0.91
C LYS A 68 12.47 -11.84 0.13
N ILE A 69 12.55 -11.43 -1.14
CA ILE A 69 11.40 -11.32 -2.04
C ILE A 69 10.75 -12.70 -2.18
N ASP A 70 11.55 -13.73 -2.47
CA ASP A 70 11.09 -15.11 -2.62
C ASP A 70 10.40 -15.62 -1.36
N LEU A 71 11.01 -15.40 -0.19
CA LEU A 71 10.45 -15.80 1.09
C LEU A 71 9.08 -15.15 1.35
N ILE A 72 9.00 -13.82 1.20
CA ILE A 72 7.75 -13.08 1.42
C ILE A 72 6.67 -13.55 0.45
N THR A 73 7.03 -13.74 -0.83
CA THR A 73 6.09 -14.14 -1.88
C THR A 73 5.55 -15.55 -1.63
N LYS A 74 6.41 -16.51 -1.28
CA LYS A 74 6.00 -17.88 -0.93
C LYS A 74 5.07 -17.89 0.29
N ASN A 75 5.39 -17.12 1.32
CA ASN A 75 4.54 -17.00 2.50
C ASN A 75 3.17 -16.38 2.14
N ALA A 76 3.13 -15.31 1.36
CA ALA A 76 1.89 -14.68 0.95
C ALA A 76 1.00 -15.63 0.14
N ALA A 77 1.59 -16.42 -0.75
CA ALA A 77 0.87 -17.46 -1.49
C ALA A 77 0.28 -18.53 -0.54
N GLN A 78 1.02 -18.94 0.50
CA GLN A 78 0.51 -19.86 1.52
C GLN A 78 -0.66 -19.28 2.34
N TYR A 79 -0.68 -17.96 2.55
CA TYR A 79 -1.80 -17.27 3.19
C TYR A 79 -2.98 -16.97 2.24
N GLY A 80 -2.88 -17.37 0.97
CA GLY A 80 -3.92 -17.18 -0.03
C GLY A 80 -4.04 -15.73 -0.50
N CYS A 81 -2.96 -14.95 -0.45
CA CYS A 81 -2.89 -13.66 -1.12
C CYS A 81 -2.88 -13.87 -2.64
N THR A 82 -3.65 -13.06 -3.36
CA THR A 82 -3.82 -13.14 -4.81
C THR A 82 -3.14 -12.00 -5.56
N GLU A 83 -2.73 -10.95 -4.86
CA GLU A 83 -2.12 -9.77 -5.44
C GLU A 83 -0.88 -9.32 -4.66
N ALA A 84 0.13 -8.86 -5.38
CA ALA A 84 1.34 -8.26 -4.83
C ALA A 84 1.34 -6.76 -5.11
N LEU A 85 1.47 -5.94 -4.06
CA LEU A 85 1.67 -4.50 -4.16
C LEU A 85 3.17 -4.20 -4.06
N LEU A 86 3.78 -3.81 -5.18
CA LEU A 86 5.17 -3.39 -5.21
C LEU A 86 5.28 -1.91 -4.83
N MET A 87 6.12 -1.60 -3.84
CA MET A 87 6.34 -0.24 -3.37
C MET A 87 7.84 0.06 -3.28
N SER A 88 8.23 1.28 -3.62
CA SER A 88 9.60 1.79 -3.46
C SER A 88 9.55 3.28 -3.18
N GLY A 89 10.59 3.81 -2.53
CA GLY A 89 10.89 5.23 -2.64
C GLY A 89 11.39 5.58 -4.05
N GLU A 90 11.33 6.87 -4.35
CA GLU A 90 11.84 7.48 -5.59
C GLU A 90 13.19 8.16 -5.34
#